data_AF-A0A497DQL3-F1
#
_entry.id   AF-A0A497DQL3-F1
#
_cell.length_a   1.000
_cell.length_b   1.000
_cell.length_c   1.000
_cell.angle_alpha   90.00
_cell.angle_beta   90.00
_cell.angle_gamma   90.00
#
_symmetry.space_group_name_H-M   'P 1'
#
loop_
_entity.id
_entity.type
_entity.pdbx_description
1 polymer ?
#
loop_
_entity_poly.entity_id
_entity_poly.type
_entity_poly.pdbx_seq_one_letter_code
_entity_poly.pdbx_strand_id
1 'polypeptide(L)'
;AKSSGQSSGDYNLGLKPEADTGSGKIEYLPELNGLTLSGRVVDAESSEPVADAKLQLSSYANPFFYAEVLSGKDGSFLYAFPYFIGNPELHIAEASDSSLNHIVLLASEFCNKPIRLPYLPLLIDSLEQSAVRETLVNIQLKERYGQDFDGIDLVEGSSPAFYGSGAFVTYVKDYIELTDLGEFIYEIIPQVSIHSSSEGSFIRIQGPSCMEIYPPLVLMDNVPVPNNEELLNIPSNRIERIEVLNQAYMVGSIRYSGILSVYSGKKDMSGLDQDGERQFFNLQMLDDNSLDFEYEAAARESSIPDIRNLLYWEPSIEFSEEGTYRVNFSTPDTPGQYVLTIRGTDPVNRTNMLEKALFLVK
;
A
#
# COMPACT_ATOMS: atom_id res chain seq x y z
N ALA A 1 22.89 -58.47 14.02
CA ALA A 1 21.92 -58.11 15.07
C ALA A 1 21.61 -56.62 14.92
N LYS A 2 20.35 -56.27 14.71
CA LYS A 2 19.87 -54.88 14.65
C LYS A 2 20.01 -54.25 16.04
N SER A 3 20.56 -53.05 16.14
CA SER A 3 20.25 -52.14 17.25
C SER A 3 19.79 -50.81 16.67
N SER A 4 18.51 -50.55 16.91
CA SER A 4 17.75 -49.31 16.79
C SER A 4 18.56 -48.01 16.81
N GLY A 5 18.53 -47.27 15.70
CA GLY A 5 18.79 -45.84 15.70
C GLY A 5 17.57 -45.12 16.27
N GLN A 6 17.74 -44.52 17.45
CA GLN A 6 16.82 -43.49 17.93
C GLN A 6 17.18 -42.18 17.24
N SER A 7 16.42 -41.87 16.19
CA SER A 7 16.32 -40.51 15.66
C SER A 7 15.21 -39.81 16.43
N SER A 8 15.55 -39.13 17.53
CA SER A 8 14.82 -37.93 17.94
C SER A 8 15.80 -36.96 18.58
N GLY A 9 16.08 -35.87 17.87
CA GLY A 9 16.47 -34.64 18.53
C GLY A 9 15.22 -34.11 19.20
N ASP A 10 14.96 -34.53 20.44
CA ASP A 10 13.93 -33.93 21.27
C ASP A 10 14.41 -32.52 21.65
N TYR A 11 14.09 -31.54 20.81
CA TYR A 11 14.29 -30.14 21.13
C TYR A 11 13.23 -29.75 22.18
N ASN A 12 13.63 -29.78 23.45
CA ASN A 12 12.83 -29.18 24.52
C ASN A 12 12.79 -27.66 24.31
N LEU A 13 11.68 -27.16 23.75
CA LEU A 13 11.35 -25.74 23.66
C LEU A 13 10.98 -25.22 25.06
N GLY A 14 12.00 -25.07 25.91
CA GLY A 14 11.88 -24.56 27.28
C GLY A 14 11.93 -23.04 27.38
N LEU A 15 11.44 -22.29 26.38
CA LEU A 15 11.33 -20.84 26.49
C LEU A 15 9.91 -20.49 26.91
N LYS A 16 9.69 -20.35 28.22
CA LYS A 16 8.54 -19.58 28.72
C LYS A 16 8.80 -18.12 28.33
N PRO A 17 7.97 -17.49 27.49
CA PRO A 17 8.09 -16.05 27.28
C PRO A 17 7.93 -15.38 28.64
N GLU A 18 8.90 -14.54 29.02
CA GLU A 18 8.70 -13.62 30.13
C GLU A 18 7.49 -12.76 29.77
N ALA A 19 6.43 -12.85 30.58
CA ALA A 19 5.25 -12.03 30.39
C ALA A 19 5.68 -10.57 30.56
N ASP A 20 5.40 -9.74 29.55
CA ASP A 20 5.60 -8.31 29.63
C ASP A 20 4.72 -7.78 30.77
N THR A 21 5.36 -7.38 31.88
CA THR A 21 4.71 -6.93 33.13
C THR A 21 4.57 -5.42 33.19
N GLY A 22 4.87 -4.71 32.10
CA GLY A 22 4.62 -3.28 31.99
C GLY A 22 3.13 -2.98 32.09
N SER A 23 2.75 -2.00 32.92
CA SER A 23 1.44 -1.35 32.86
C SER A 23 1.19 -0.94 31.41
N GLY A 24 0.36 -1.70 30.70
CA GLY A 24 0.14 -1.62 29.25
C GLY A 24 -0.47 -0.27 28.85
N LYS A 25 0.36 0.76 28.75
CA LYS A 25 0.02 2.00 28.09
C LYS A 25 0.08 1.70 26.59
N ILE A 26 -1.09 1.59 25.97
CA ILE A 26 -1.22 1.39 24.53
C ILE A 26 -0.68 2.67 23.87
N GLU A 27 0.55 2.58 23.34
CA GLU A 27 1.25 3.68 22.67
C GLU A 27 0.80 3.82 21.21
N TYR A 28 0.43 2.69 20.60
CA TYR A 28 -0.05 2.60 19.22
C TYR A 28 -1.33 1.77 19.17
N LEU A 29 -2.32 2.24 18.42
CA LEU A 29 -3.55 1.49 18.18
C LEU A 29 -3.26 0.33 17.21
N PRO A 30 -3.98 -0.80 17.33
CA PRO A 30 -3.84 -1.90 16.37
C PRO A 30 -4.32 -1.46 14.98
N GLU A 31 -3.56 -1.85 13.96
CA GLU A 31 -3.88 -1.62 12.54
C GLU A 31 -4.88 -2.64 12.03
N LEU A 32 -6.17 -2.42 12.32
CA LEU A 32 -7.23 -3.40 12.02
C LEU A 32 -7.67 -3.42 10.54
N ASN A 33 -7.54 -2.30 9.83
CA ASN A 33 -8.12 -2.11 8.49
C ASN A 33 -7.11 -1.63 7.44
N GLY A 34 -5.83 -1.56 7.78
CA GLY A 34 -4.77 -1.00 6.94
C GLY A 34 -3.73 -0.27 7.78
N LEU A 35 -2.65 0.13 7.13
CA LEU A 35 -1.57 0.89 7.75
C LEU A 35 -2.10 2.22 8.29
N THR A 36 -1.40 2.74 9.30
CA THR A 36 -1.72 4.03 9.90
C THR A 36 -0.56 5.00 9.80
N LEU A 37 -0.86 6.27 9.52
CA LEU A 37 0.09 7.36 9.64
C LEU A 37 -0.28 8.21 10.85
N SER A 38 0.66 8.41 11.76
CA SER A 38 0.45 9.22 12.95
C SER A 38 1.51 10.29 13.08
N GLY A 39 1.22 11.32 13.86
CA GLY A 39 2.13 12.44 14.06
C GLY A 39 1.62 13.43 15.08
N ARG A 40 2.28 14.59 15.14
CA ARG A 40 1.89 15.72 15.98
C ARG A 40 2.03 17.06 15.25
N VAL A 41 1.15 18.00 15.58
CA VAL A 41 1.26 19.40 15.17
C VAL A 41 1.81 20.21 16.34
N VAL A 42 2.81 21.04 16.08
CA VAL A 42 3.41 21.94 17.05
C VAL A 42 3.52 23.35 16.48
N ASP A 43 3.45 24.34 17.34
CA ASP A 43 3.73 25.73 16.98
C ASP A 43 5.24 25.91 16.76
N ALA A 44 5.65 26.54 15.67
CA ALA A 44 7.05 26.63 15.26
C ALA A 44 7.92 27.46 16.23
N GLU A 45 7.32 28.44 16.92
CA GLU A 45 8.05 29.33 17.81
C GLU A 45 8.15 28.75 19.23
N SER A 46 7.03 28.27 19.77
CA SER A 46 6.93 27.78 21.14
C SER A 46 7.20 26.28 21.28
N SER A 47 7.12 25.51 20.19
CA SER A 47 7.14 24.04 20.18
C SER A 47 6.02 23.39 21.01
N GLU A 48 5.00 24.16 21.39
CA GLU A 48 3.84 23.64 22.13
C GLU A 48 2.88 22.91 21.18
N PRO A 49 2.16 21.88 21.66
CA PRO A 49 1.21 21.15 20.83
C PRO A 49 0.01 22.01 20.43
N VAL A 50 -0.40 21.91 19.16
CA VAL A 50 -1.55 22.65 18.62
C VAL A 50 -2.76 21.73 18.57
N ALA A 51 -3.80 22.08 19.32
CA ALA A 51 -5.08 21.37 19.32
C ALA A 51 -6.03 21.88 18.23
N ASP A 52 -6.89 21.01 17.72
CA ASP A 52 -7.93 21.31 16.74
C ASP A 52 -7.38 21.88 15.41
N ALA A 53 -6.09 21.65 15.11
CA ALA A 53 -5.50 21.96 13.82
C ALA A 53 -6.09 21.04 12.76
N LYS A 54 -6.52 21.63 11.64
CA LYS A 54 -7.22 20.94 10.57
C LYS A 54 -6.22 20.45 9.53
N LEU A 55 -5.91 19.15 9.56
CA LEU A 55 -4.92 18.53 8.70
C LEU A 55 -5.57 17.79 7.54
N GLN A 56 -5.07 18.03 6.34
CA GLN A 56 -5.45 17.34 5.11
C GLN A 56 -4.31 16.44 4.66
N LEU A 57 -4.64 15.18 4.39
CA LEU A 57 -3.74 14.20 3.80
C LEU A 57 -4.35 13.69 2.51
N SER A 58 -3.60 13.80 1.42
CA SER A 58 -3.99 13.33 0.10
C SER A 58 -2.90 12.47 -0.52
N SER A 59 -3.30 11.53 -1.36
CA SER A 59 -2.37 10.86 -2.27
C SER A 59 -2.04 11.76 -3.46
N TYR A 60 -0.80 11.74 -3.93
CA TYR A 60 -0.34 12.58 -5.03
C TYR A 60 -0.53 11.86 -6.36
N ALA A 61 -1.20 12.52 -7.32
CA ALA A 61 -1.51 12.07 -8.68
C ALA A 61 -2.39 10.80 -8.80
N ASN A 62 -2.20 9.80 -7.95
CA ASN A 62 -3.07 8.64 -7.80
C ASN A 62 -4.20 9.02 -6.81
N PRO A 63 -5.48 8.96 -7.19
CA PRO A 63 -6.57 9.46 -6.36
C PRO A 63 -7.09 8.49 -5.29
N PHE A 64 -6.33 7.46 -4.90
CA PHE A 64 -6.84 6.41 -4.02
C PHE A 64 -7.22 6.88 -2.61
N PHE A 65 -6.68 8.01 -2.14
CA PHE A 65 -6.87 8.47 -0.78
C PHE A 65 -6.93 10.00 -0.63
N TYR A 66 -7.90 10.43 0.18
CA TYR A 66 -7.98 11.76 0.77
C TYR A 66 -8.67 11.65 2.13
N ALA A 67 -8.12 12.31 3.14
CA ALA A 67 -8.69 12.38 4.47
C ALA A 67 -8.40 13.72 5.13
N GLU A 68 -9.29 14.10 6.04
CA GLU A 68 -9.12 15.27 6.87
C GLU A 68 -9.37 14.91 8.34
N VAL A 69 -8.49 15.37 9.23
CA VAL A 69 -8.57 15.12 10.67
C VAL A 69 -8.28 16.39 11.45
N LEU A 70 -8.76 16.41 12.69
CA LEU A 70 -8.41 17.44 13.66
C LEU A 70 -7.36 16.89 14.63
N SER A 71 -6.32 17.67 14.92
CA SER A 71 -5.36 17.30 15.95
C SER A 71 -6.01 17.27 17.35
N GLY A 72 -5.58 16.34 18.18
CA GLY A 72 -6.00 16.23 19.57
C GLY A 72 -5.41 17.32 20.46
N LYS A 73 -5.81 17.33 21.73
CA LYS A 73 -5.33 18.31 22.74
C LYS A 73 -3.81 18.30 22.95
N ASP A 74 -3.15 17.19 22.65
CA ASP A 74 -1.70 17.00 22.71
C ASP A 74 -1.03 17.14 21.33
N GLY A 75 -1.74 17.72 20.37
CA GLY A 75 -1.29 17.90 18.98
C GLY A 75 -1.33 16.63 18.14
N SER A 76 -1.70 15.47 18.70
CA SER A 76 -1.64 14.19 17.99
C SER A 76 -2.68 14.06 16.89
N PHE A 77 -2.34 13.35 15.82
CA PHE A 77 -3.28 12.97 14.76
C PHE A 77 -2.99 11.55 14.27
N LEU A 78 -3.98 10.95 13.61
CA LEU A 78 -3.91 9.60 13.05
C LEU A 78 -4.76 9.52 11.78
N TYR A 79 -4.16 9.00 10.72
CA TYR A 79 -4.83 8.57 9.50
C TYR A 79 -4.79 7.05 9.40
N ALA A 80 -5.87 6.45 8.92
CA ALA A 80 -5.95 5.04 8.60
C ALA A 80 -6.19 4.90 7.11
N PHE A 81 -5.30 4.17 6.42
CA PHE A 81 -5.41 3.99 4.98
C PHE A 81 -6.31 2.80 4.63
N PRO A 82 -7.01 2.84 3.49
CA PRO A 82 -7.56 1.63 2.90
C PRO A 82 -6.43 0.69 2.47
N TYR A 83 -6.80 -0.56 2.15
CA TYR A 83 -5.87 -1.48 1.50
C TYR A 83 -5.29 -0.85 0.22
N PHE A 84 -3.97 -0.77 0.15
CA PHE A 84 -3.23 -0.28 -1.00
C PHE A 84 -1.91 -1.02 -1.10
N ILE A 85 -1.49 -1.30 -2.33
CA ILE A 85 -0.25 -1.98 -2.66
C ILE A 85 0.73 -0.96 -3.24
N GLY A 86 1.99 -1.02 -2.81
CA GLY A 86 3.09 -0.25 -3.40
C GLY A 86 3.51 0.94 -2.56
N ASN A 87 4.09 1.96 -3.22
CA ASN A 87 4.74 3.09 -2.54
C ASN A 87 4.14 4.42 -3.02
N PRO A 88 2.91 4.78 -2.60
CA PRO A 88 2.30 6.03 -3.01
C PRO A 88 3.07 7.23 -2.44
N GLU A 89 3.20 8.26 -3.27
CA GLU A 89 3.56 9.59 -2.80
C GLU A 89 2.33 10.25 -2.16
N LEU A 90 2.50 10.81 -0.97
CA LEU A 90 1.47 11.46 -0.19
C LEU A 90 1.85 12.92 0.06
N HIS A 91 0.82 13.74 0.26
CA HIS A 91 0.89 15.14 0.60
C HIS A 91 0.12 15.41 1.89
N ILE A 92 0.76 16.03 2.88
CA ILE A 92 0.12 16.50 4.10
C ILE A 92 0.30 18.00 4.28
N ALA A 93 -0.77 18.68 4.67
CA ALA A 93 -0.81 20.11 4.93
C ALA A 93 -1.85 20.46 6.00
N GLU A 94 -1.68 21.60 6.65
CA GLU A 94 -2.78 22.23 7.36
C GLU A 94 -3.69 22.97 6.36
N ALA A 95 -5.00 22.89 6.57
CA ALA A 95 -6.02 23.47 5.71
C ALA A 95 -6.25 24.98 5.94
N SER A 96 -5.41 25.66 6.73
CA SER A 96 -5.65 27.03 7.21
C SER A 96 -4.97 28.12 6.35
N ASP A 97 -5.54 29.33 6.41
CA ASP A 97 -5.01 30.55 5.80
C ASP A 97 -3.70 30.97 6.49
N SER A 98 -2.57 30.55 5.90
CA SER A 98 -1.26 31.21 5.72
C SER A 98 -0.62 32.05 6.84
N SER A 99 -1.19 32.10 8.04
CA SER A 99 -0.80 33.01 9.14
C SER A 99 -0.33 32.29 10.39
N LEU A 100 -0.47 30.96 10.44
CA LEU A 100 -0.06 30.13 11.55
C LEU A 100 1.21 29.37 11.14
N ASN A 101 2.31 29.66 11.85
CA ASN A 101 3.58 28.94 11.67
C ASN A 101 3.51 27.62 12.46
N HIS A 102 2.75 26.65 11.96
CA HIS A 102 2.69 25.31 12.53
C HIS A 102 3.60 24.34 11.77
N ILE A 103 4.15 23.36 12.50
CA ILE A 103 4.98 22.29 11.95
C ILE A 103 4.28 20.97 12.17
N VAL A 104 4.14 20.20 11.08
CA VAL A 104 3.63 18.83 11.10
C VAL A 104 4.80 17.86 11.27
N LEU A 105 4.81 17.10 12.36
CA LEU A 105 5.83 16.10 12.66
C LEU A 105 5.25 14.70 12.47
N LEU A 106 5.78 13.94 11.51
CA LEU A 106 5.40 12.55 11.27
C LEU A 106 6.12 11.61 12.24
N ALA A 107 5.41 10.62 12.77
CA ALA A 107 5.99 9.56 13.58
C ALA A 107 6.71 8.54 12.70
N SER A 108 7.73 7.88 13.26
CA SER A 108 8.41 6.76 12.60
C SER A 108 7.45 5.60 12.40
N GLU A 109 7.34 5.12 11.17
CA GLU A 109 6.54 3.95 10.77
C GLU A 109 7.09 2.63 11.34
N PHE A 110 8.38 2.61 11.69
CA PHE A 110 9.07 1.42 12.17
C PHE A 110 9.35 1.46 13.67
N CYS A 111 9.21 0.29 14.29
CA CYS A 111 9.62 0.08 15.67
C CYS A 111 11.14 0.02 15.76
N ASN A 112 11.74 1.06 16.34
CA ASN A 112 13.18 1.12 16.60
C ASN A 112 13.59 0.42 17.91
N LYS A 113 12.66 -0.29 18.58
CA LYS A 113 12.98 -1.04 19.79
C LYS A 113 13.84 -2.25 19.39
N PRO A 114 14.99 -2.46 20.05
CA PRO A 114 15.86 -3.58 19.71
C PRO A 114 15.13 -4.90 20.00
N ILE A 115 14.74 -5.61 18.94
CA ILE A 115 14.15 -6.94 19.08
C ILE A 115 15.29 -7.93 19.30
N ARG A 116 15.39 -8.48 20.51
CA ARG A 116 16.29 -9.60 20.80
C ARG A 116 15.53 -10.89 20.56
N LEU A 117 15.55 -11.36 19.31
CA LEU A 117 15.06 -12.69 19.00
C LEU A 117 15.96 -13.74 19.67
N PRO A 118 15.41 -14.82 20.23
CA PRO A 118 16.22 -15.94 20.69
C PRO A 118 17.00 -16.47 19.49
N TYR A 119 18.33 -16.36 19.56
CA TYR A 119 19.20 -16.89 18.52
C TYR A 119 19.43 -18.37 18.78
N LEU A 120 18.99 -19.21 17.84
CA LEU A 120 19.39 -20.61 17.79
C LEU A 120 20.56 -20.71 16.79
N PRO A 121 21.78 -21.09 17.22
CA PRO A 121 22.86 -21.28 16.28
C PRO A 121 22.51 -22.39 15.29
N LEU A 122 22.74 -22.14 14.00
CA LEU A 122 22.71 -23.20 13.00
C LEU A 122 23.92 -24.11 13.24
N LEU A 123 23.68 -25.25 13.88
CA LEU A 123 24.69 -26.27 14.12
C LEU A 123 24.59 -27.30 12.99
N ILE A 124 25.55 -27.26 12.07
CA ILE A 124 25.63 -28.22 10.96
C ILE A 124 26.40 -29.44 11.45
N ASP A 125 25.76 -30.60 11.48
CA ASP A 125 26.44 -31.85 11.80
C ASP A 125 27.17 -32.46 10.60
N SER A 126 27.97 -33.51 10.83
CA SER A 126 28.74 -34.15 9.76
C SER A 126 27.89 -34.82 8.68
N LEU A 127 26.63 -35.17 8.97
CA LEU A 127 25.69 -35.77 8.02
C LEU A 127 25.10 -34.68 7.10
N GLU A 128 24.88 -33.48 7.63
CA GLU A 128 24.28 -32.34 6.92
C GLU A 128 25.27 -31.56 6.04
N GLN A 129 26.57 -31.67 6.29
CA GLN A 129 27.60 -30.92 5.53
C GLN A 129 27.50 -31.10 4.01
N SER A 130 27.12 -32.29 3.56
CA SER A 130 26.97 -32.60 2.13
C SER A 130 25.81 -31.81 1.51
N ALA A 131 24.64 -31.86 2.15
CA ALA A 131 23.44 -31.15 1.72
C ALA A 131 23.62 -29.62 1.76
N VAL A 132 24.28 -29.09 2.79
CA VAL A 132 24.57 -27.64 2.88
C VAL A 132 25.52 -27.21 1.76
N ARG A 133 26.57 -27.98 1.48
CA ARG A 133 27.49 -27.67 0.39
C ARG A 133 26.78 -27.68 -0.97
N GLU A 134 25.93 -28.66 -1.22
CA GLU A 134 25.13 -28.74 -2.43
C GLU A 134 24.17 -27.55 -2.55
N THR A 135 23.51 -27.18 -1.45
CA THR A 135 22.65 -25.98 -1.39
C THR A 135 23.43 -24.71 -1.73
N LEU A 136 24.66 -24.54 -1.23
CA LEU A 136 25.51 -23.39 -1.55
C LEU A 136 25.88 -23.33 -3.04
N VAL A 137 26.18 -24.49 -3.65
CA VAL A 137 26.44 -24.56 -5.09
C VAL A 137 25.18 -24.17 -5.87
N ASN A 138 24.01 -24.68 -5.47
CA ASN A 138 22.74 -24.33 -6.11
C ASN A 138 22.46 -22.83 -6.01
N ILE A 139 22.72 -22.18 -4.86
CA ILE A 139 22.58 -20.71 -4.72
C ILE A 139 23.48 -19.97 -5.71
N GLN A 140 24.76 -20.36 -5.82
CA GLN A 140 25.69 -19.73 -6.77
C GLN A 140 25.28 -19.94 -8.23
N LEU A 141 24.72 -21.11 -8.56
CA LEU A 141 24.18 -21.39 -9.89
C LEU A 141 22.91 -20.55 -10.14
N LYS A 142 22.05 -20.36 -9.14
CA LYS A 142 20.86 -19.49 -9.22
C LYS A 142 21.26 -18.05 -9.49
N GLU A 143 22.23 -17.52 -8.76
CA GLU A 143 22.71 -16.15 -8.96
C GLU A 143 23.35 -15.94 -10.34
N ARG A 144 23.98 -16.98 -10.92
CA ARG A 144 24.65 -16.89 -12.22
C ARG A 144 23.73 -17.10 -13.42
N TYR A 145 22.77 -18.02 -13.30
CA TYR A 145 21.95 -18.51 -14.41
C TYR A 145 20.46 -18.32 -14.21
N GLY A 146 20.02 -18.04 -12.98
CA GLY A 146 18.63 -17.68 -12.72
C GLY A 146 18.29 -16.45 -13.53
N GLN A 147 17.15 -16.48 -14.20
CA GLN A 147 16.56 -15.23 -14.63
C GLN A 147 16.19 -14.47 -13.37
N ASP A 148 16.64 -13.23 -13.27
CA ASP A 148 15.93 -12.27 -12.45
C ASP A 148 14.48 -12.36 -12.98
N PHE A 149 13.59 -12.95 -12.20
CA PHE A 149 12.20 -12.57 -12.32
C PHE A 149 12.24 -11.11 -11.91
N ASP A 150 12.50 -10.24 -12.89
CA ASP A 150 12.12 -8.84 -12.82
C ASP A 150 10.69 -8.90 -12.30
N GLY A 151 10.54 -8.48 -11.04
CA GLY A 151 9.27 -8.56 -10.33
C GLY A 151 8.22 -8.09 -11.30
N ILE A 152 7.21 -8.95 -11.53
CA ILE A 152 6.06 -8.70 -12.38
C ILE A 152 5.81 -7.20 -12.33
N ASP A 153 6.00 -6.51 -13.46
CA ASP A 153 5.72 -5.07 -13.58
C ASP A 153 4.36 -4.89 -12.94
N LEU A 154 4.35 -4.37 -11.71
CA LEU A 154 3.15 -4.33 -10.88
C LEU A 154 2.19 -3.53 -11.72
N VAL A 155 1.18 -4.22 -12.25
CA VAL A 155 0.06 -3.55 -12.91
C VAL A 155 -0.42 -2.62 -11.83
N GLU A 156 -0.17 -1.31 -11.97
CA GLU A 156 -0.71 -0.27 -11.10
C GLU A 156 -2.21 -0.54 -11.10
N GLY A 157 -2.68 -1.29 -10.11
CA GLY A 157 -4.07 -1.59 -9.94
C GLY A 157 -4.70 -0.22 -9.82
N SER A 158 -5.49 0.16 -10.82
CA SER A 158 -6.22 1.42 -10.85
C SER A 158 -7.16 1.40 -9.65
N SER A 159 -6.65 1.78 -8.48
CA SER A 159 -7.46 1.94 -7.29
C SER A 159 -8.48 3.01 -7.64
N PRO A 160 -9.78 2.73 -7.44
CA PRO A 160 -10.78 3.74 -7.71
C PRO A 160 -10.44 4.99 -6.89
N ALA A 161 -10.78 6.16 -7.44
CA ALA A 161 -10.65 7.40 -6.68
C ALA A 161 -11.37 7.27 -5.33
N PHE A 162 -10.89 7.95 -4.28
CA PHE A 162 -11.48 7.86 -2.94
C PHE A 162 -12.98 8.23 -2.94
N TYR A 163 -13.41 9.02 -3.93
CA TYR A 163 -14.80 9.41 -4.17
C TYR A 163 -15.62 8.47 -5.07
N GLY A 164 -15.06 7.32 -5.44
CA GLY A 164 -15.71 6.29 -6.24
C GLY A 164 -15.82 6.63 -7.73
N SER A 165 -16.75 5.97 -8.44
CA SER A 165 -16.90 6.06 -9.90
C SER A 165 -18.05 6.96 -10.37
N GLY A 166 -18.65 7.74 -9.47
CA GLY A 166 -19.83 8.57 -9.77
C GLY A 166 -19.53 9.94 -10.40
N ALA A 167 -18.26 10.27 -10.64
CA ALA A 167 -17.86 11.56 -11.18
C ALA A 167 -18.09 11.65 -12.69
N PHE A 168 -18.48 12.83 -13.16
CA PHE A 168 -18.49 13.16 -14.58
C PHE A 168 -17.06 13.43 -15.04
N VAL A 169 -16.55 12.61 -15.96
CA VAL A 169 -15.20 12.73 -16.50
C VAL A 169 -15.23 13.46 -17.83
N THR A 170 -14.45 14.54 -17.95
CA THR A 170 -14.28 15.32 -19.18
C THR A 170 -12.80 15.36 -19.54
N TYR A 171 -12.42 14.82 -20.69
CA TYR A 171 -11.06 14.92 -21.21
C TYR A 171 -10.89 16.20 -22.01
N VAL A 172 -9.90 17.02 -21.67
CA VAL A 172 -9.72 18.35 -22.30
C VAL A 172 -9.36 18.23 -23.78
N LYS A 173 -8.61 17.18 -24.15
CA LYS A 173 -8.22 16.88 -25.54
C LYS A 173 -9.38 16.63 -26.51
N ASP A 174 -10.58 16.34 -26.00
CA ASP A 174 -11.76 16.03 -26.81
C ASP A 174 -12.47 17.30 -27.31
N TYR A 175 -12.03 18.48 -26.85
CA TYR A 175 -12.59 19.78 -27.16
C TYR A 175 -11.56 20.66 -27.87
N ILE A 176 -12.02 21.79 -28.42
CA ILE A 176 -11.11 22.82 -28.93
C ILE A 176 -10.27 23.38 -27.77
N GLU A 177 -9.02 23.74 -28.06
CA GLU A 177 -8.15 24.38 -27.07
C GLU A 177 -8.76 25.74 -26.68
N LEU A 178 -8.96 25.93 -25.38
CA LEU A 178 -9.43 27.17 -24.76
C LEU A 178 -8.25 27.84 -24.05
N THR A 179 -8.44 29.07 -23.57
CA THR A 179 -7.32 29.85 -23.02
C THR A 179 -6.82 29.24 -21.72
N ASP A 180 -7.73 29.01 -20.78
CA ASP A 180 -7.44 28.56 -19.42
C ASP A 180 -8.53 27.64 -18.87
N LEU A 181 -8.29 27.10 -17.68
CA LEU A 181 -9.22 26.21 -16.99
C LEU A 181 -10.53 26.92 -16.63
N GLY A 182 -10.50 28.22 -16.32
CA GLY A 182 -11.69 29.01 -16.01
C GLY A 182 -12.63 29.11 -17.20
N GLU A 183 -12.11 29.46 -18.38
CA GLU A 183 -12.86 29.47 -19.64
C GLU A 183 -13.37 28.06 -19.99
N PHE A 184 -12.54 27.03 -19.80
CA PHE A 184 -12.94 25.64 -20.05
C PHE A 184 -14.10 25.20 -19.16
N ILE A 185 -14.03 25.51 -17.86
CA ILE A 185 -15.13 25.21 -16.93
C ILE A 185 -16.40 25.93 -17.34
N TYR A 186 -16.31 27.22 -17.67
CA TYR A 186 -17.45 28.05 -18.04
C TYR A 186 -18.19 27.53 -19.30
N GLU A 187 -17.44 27.14 -20.33
CA GLU A 187 -18.01 26.71 -21.62
C GLU A 187 -18.41 25.23 -21.64
N ILE A 188 -17.66 24.35 -20.97
CA ILE A 188 -17.74 22.89 -21.17
C ILE A 188 -18.32 22.14 -19.96
N ILE A 189 -18.16 22.65 -18.73
CA ILE A 189 -18.48 21.91 -17.50
C ILE A 189 -19.75 22.47 -16.83
N PRO A 190 -20.96 22.04 -17.23
CA PRO A 190 -22.22 22.65 -16.78
C PRO A 190 -22.52 22.44 -15.29
N GLN A 191 -21.88 21.46 -14.64
CA GLN A 191 -22.05 21.19 -13.21
C GLN A 191 -21.29 22.18 -12.34
N VAL A 192 -20.40 22.99 -12.91
CA VAL A 192 -19.48 23.86 -12.17
C VAL A 192 -19.73 25.31 -12.57
N SER A 193 -19.77 26.19 -11.58
CA SER A 193 -19.95 27.63 -11.79
C SER A 193 -18.89 28.40 -11.02
N ILE A 194 -18.31 29.41 -11.67
CA ILE A 194 -17.29 30.28 -11.09
C ILE A 194 -17.96 31.59 -10.69
N HIS A 195 -17.74 32.00 -9.45
CA HIS A 195 -18.23 33.27 -8.90
C HIS A 195 -17.05 34.12 -8.46
N SER A 196 -16.94 35.34 -8.98
CA SER A 196 -15.90 36.28 -8.56
C SER A 196 -16.45 37.26 -7.52
N SER A 197 -15.66 37.55 -6.49
CA SER A 197 -15.95 38.57 -5.46
C SER A 197 -14.71 39.45 -5.23
N SER A 198 -14.80 40.41 -4.31
CA SER A 198 -13.64 41.21 -3.87
C SER A 198 -12.56 40.38 -3.17
N GLU A 199 -12.88 39.17 -2.73
CA GLU A 199 -11.98 38.24 -2.01
C GLU A 199 -11.36 37.18 -2.94
N GLY A 200 -11.68 37.19 -4.23
CA GLY A 200 -11.15 36.25 -5.22
C GLY A 200 -12.24 35.48 -5.96
N SER A 201 -11.82 34.43 -6.66
CA SER A 201 -12.72 33.54 -7.41
C SER A 201 -13.09 32.30 -6.60
N PHE A 202 -14.37 31.92 -6.64
CA PHE A 202 -14.93 30.79 -5.90
C PHE A 202 -15.61 29.82 -6.85
N ILE A 203 -15.28 28.55 -6.71
CA ILE A 203 -15.92 27.46 -7.43
C ILE A 203 -17.17 27.02 -6.66
N ARG A 204 -18.26 26.75 -7.38
CA ARG A 204 -19.48 26.12 -6.85
C ARG A 204 -19.88 24.96 -7.74
N ILE A 205 -20.25 23.84 -7.14
CA ILE A 205 -20.73 22.66 -7.84
C ILE A 205 -22.24 22.55 -7.67
N GLN A 206 -22.94 22.38 -8.78
CA GLN A 206 -24.40 22.29 -8.85
C GLN A 206 -24.83 20.84 -8.94
N GLY A 207 -25.61 20.41 -7.95
CA GLY A 207 -26.07 19.03 -7.83
C GLY A 207 -27.26 18.91 -6.88
N PRO A 208 -28.04 17.82 -6.98
CA PRO A 208 -29.29 17.67 -6.22
C PRO A 208 -29.09 17.61 -4.69
N SER A 209 -27.91 17.17 -4.23
CA SER A 209 -27.55 17.12 -2.81
C SER A 209 -26.49 18.15 -2.41
N CYS A 210 -26.00 18.96 -3.34
CA CYS A 210 -25.03 20.03 -3.07
C CYS A 210 -25.74 21.22 -2.40
N MET A 211 -25.27 21.61 -1.22
CA MET A 211 -25.77 22.75 -0.47
C MET A 211 -24.73 23.88 -0.44
N GLU A 212 -25.15 25.13 -0.65
CA GLU A 212 -24.24 26.29 -0.68
C GLU A 212 -23.52 26.56 0.65
N ILE A 213 -24.04 26.07 1.77
CA ILE A 213 -23.42 26.24 3.09
C ILE A 213 -22.11 25.44 3.26
N TYR A 214 -21.84 24.49 2.36
CA TYR A 214 -20.64 23.68 2.38
C TYR A 214 -19.75 24.04 1.18
N PRO A 215 -18.43 24.14 1.36
CA PRO A 215 -17.52 24.38 0.25
C PRO A 215 -17.40 23.13 -0.63
N PRO A 216 -17.13 23.24 -1.94
CA PRO A 216 -16.67 22.09 -2.72
C PRO A 216 -15.24 21.71 -2.31
N LEU A 217 -14.88 20.45 -2.54
CA LEU A 217 -13.48 20.03 -2.49
C LEU A 217 -12.87 20.24 -3.88
N VAL A 218 -11.86 21.08 -3.97
CA VAL A 218 -11.15 21.37 -5.23
C VAL A 218 -9.75 20.77 -5.15
N LEU A 219 -9.42 19.91 -6.10
CA LEU A 219 -8.17 19.17 -6.15
C LEU A 219 -7.44 19.41 -7.47
N MET A 220 -6.12 19.47 -7.42
CA MET A 220 -5.23 19.43 -8.56
C MET A 220 -4.24 18.29 -8.38
N ASP A 221 -4.23 17.32 -9.30
CA ASP A 221 -3.49 16.06 -9.17
C ASP A 221 -3.71 15.39 -7.80
N ASN A 222 -4.97 15.41 -7.35
CA ASN A 222 -5.46 14.91 -6.08
C ASN A 222 -4.98 15.65 -4.82
N VAL A 223 -4.27 16.77 -4.97
CA VAL A 223 -3.88 17.66 -3.85
C VAL A 223 -4.90 18.80 -3.69
N PRO A 224 -5.38 19.08 -2.47
CA PRO A 224 -6.27 20.22 -2.22
C PRO A 224 -5.67 21.55 -2.62
N VAL A 225 -6.45 22.37 -3.33
CA VAL A 225 -6.03 23.71 -3.76
C VAL A 225 -6.89 24.74 -3.02
N PRO A 226 -6.30 25.54 -2.10
CA PRO A 226 -7.04 26.56 -1.39
C PRO A 226 -7.32 27.80 -2.26
N ASN A 227 -6.36 28.18 -3.12
CA ASN A 227 -6.49 29.34 -4.01
C ASN A 227 -7.04 28.92 -5.38
N ASN A 228 -8.34 29.13 -5.59
CA ASN A 228 -8.97 28.80 -6.86
C ASN A 228 -8.52 29.74 -8.00
N GLU A 229 -8.04 30.96 -7.72
CA GLU A 229 -7.72 31.91 -8.78
C GLU A 229 -6.50 31.46 -9.59
N GLU A 230 -5.46 30.97 -8.92
CA GLU A 230 -4.29 30.40 -9.60
C GLU A 230 -4.65 29.13 -10.38
N LEU A 231 -5.50 28.27 -9.81
CA LEU A 231 -6.00 27.07 -10.48
C LEU A 231 -6.73 27.42 -11.78
N LEU A 232 -7.65 28.39 -11.73
CA LEU A 232 -8.48 28.76 -12.88
C LEU A 232 -7.66 29.42 -14.01
N ASN A 233 -6.51 30.03 -13.68
CA ASN A 233 -5.61 30.65 -14.67
C ASN A 233 -4.64 29.65 -15.35
N ILE A 234 -4.70 28.36 -15.02
CA ILE A 234 -3.85 27.36 -15.68
C ILE A 234 -4.26 27.22 -17.14
N PRO A 235 -3.31 27.29 -18.11
CA PRO A 235 -3.61 27.07 -19.51
C PRO A 235 -4.28 25.71 -19.75
N SER A 236 -5.36 25.68 -20.52
CA SER A 236 -6.18 24.45 -20.65
C SER A 236 -5.38 23.29 -21.26
N ASN A 237 -4.41 23.58 -22.13
CA ASN A 237 -3.54 22.58 -22.75
C ASN A 237 -2.60 21.84 -21.79
N ARG A 238 -2.48 22.28 -20.54
CA ARG A 238 -1.73 21.58 -19.47
C ARG A 238 -2.62 20.61 -18.71
N ILE A 239 -3.94 20.69 -18.89
CA ILE A 239 -4.92 19.84 -18.20
C ILE A 239 -5.21 18.61 -19.07
N GLU A 240 -5.16 17.44 -18.45
CA GLU A 240 -5.52 16.17 -19.10
C GLU A 240 -7.03 15.97 -19.07
N ARG A 241 -7.59 16.00 -17.87
CA ARG A 241 -9.02 15.75 -17.61
C ARG A 241 -9.50 16.45 -16.34
N ILE A 242 -10.80 16.63 -16.28
CA ILE A 242 -11.53 17.20 -15.16
C ILE A 242 -12.60 16.18 -14.75
N GLU A 243 -12.67 15.89 -13.46
CA GLU A 243 -13.67 15.01 -12.87
C GLU A 243 -14.54 15.80 -11.89
N VAL A 244 -15.87 15.71 -12.06
CA VAL A 244 -16.82 16.42 -11.21
C VAL A 244 -17.79 15.45 -10.55
N LEU A 245 -17.70 15.35 -9.22
CA LEU A 245 -18.74 14.71 -8.42
C LEU A 245 -19.73 15.79 -7.96
N ASN A 246 -20.91 15.84 -8.56
CA ASN A 246 -21.96 16.81 -8.23
C ASN A 246 -22.95 16.29 -7.18
N GLN A 247 -22.43 15.66 -6.14
CA GLN A 247 -23.20 15.17 -5.01
C GLN A 247 -22.48 15.55 -3.72
N ALA A 248 -23.23 15.80 -2.64
CA ALA A 248 -22.61 15.99 -1.34
C ALA A 248 -21.70 14.82 -1.00
N TYR A 249 -20.49 15.14 -0.58
CA TYR A 249 -19.46 14.17 -0.23
C TYR A 249 -18.99 14.44 1.20
N MET A 250 -18.67 13.38 1.95
CA MET A 250 -18.28 13.50 3.35
C MET A 250 -16.99 12.74 3.60
N VAL A 251 -16.00 13.45 4.15
CA VAL A 251 -14.70 12.91 4.54
C VAL A 251 -14.60 13.06 6.05
N GLY A 252 -14.63 11.95 6.78
CA GLY A 252 -14.70 12.00 8.25
C GLY A 252 -15.93 12.77 8.72
N SER A 253 -15.73 13.86 9.46
CA SER A 253 -16.77 14.76 9.96
C SER A 253 -17.09 15.94 9.03
N ILE A 254 -16.37 16.05 7.91
CA ILE A 254 -16.30 17.24 7.07
C ILE A 254 -17.16 17.02 5.83
N ARG A 255 -18.01 17.99 5.53
CA ARG A 255 -18.96 17.95 4.42
C ARG A 255 -18.50 18.86 3.30
N TYR A 256 -18.49 18.30 2.10
CA TYR A 256 -18.19 19.00 0.86
C TYR A 256 -19.41 19.02 -0.05
N SER A 257 -19.61 20.14 -0.71
CA SER A 257 -20.66 20.34 -1.71
C SER A 257 -20.16 19.94 -3.08
N GLY A 258 -19.88 18.66 -3.25
CA GLY A 258 -19.25 18.10 -4.44
C GLY A 258 -17.73 18.13 -4.44
N ILE A 259 -17.15 17.50 -5.46
CA ILE A 259 -15.71 17.43 -5.71
C ILE A 259 -15.44 17.88 -7.14
N LEU A 260 -14.47 18.77 -7.32
CA LEU A 260 -13.85 19.09 -8.59
C LEU A 260 -12.40 18.62 -8.52
N SER A 261 -12.06 17.58 -9.29
CA SER A 261 -10.70 17.05 -9.38
C SER A 261 -10.13 17.32 -10.76
N VAL A 262 -9.06 18.09 -10.82
CA VAL A 262 -8.36 18.46 -12.05
C VAL A 262 -7.07 17.66 -12.13
N TYR A 263 -6.79 17.06 -13.29
CA TYR A 263 -5.57 16.29 -13.51
C TYR A 263 -4.71 16.97 -14.58
N SER A 264 -3.45 17.26 -14.28
CA SER A 264 -2.51 17.79 -15.26
C SER A 264 -1.96 16.67 -16.14
N GLY A 265 -1.63 17.02 -17.39
CA GLY A 265 -1.01 16.06 -18.32
C GLY A 265 0.36 15.56 -17.88
N LYS A 266 1.03 16.26 -16.96
CA LYS A 266 2.35 15.89 -16.43
C LYS A 266 2.31 15.33 -15.02
N LYS A 267 1.15 15.36 -14.34
CA LYS A 267 1.02 15.02 -12.92
C LYS A 267 1.98 15.83 -12.04
N ASP A 268 2.14 17.12 -12.37
CA ASP A 268 3.09 18.06 -11.73
C ASP A 268 2.38 19.28 -11.13
N MET A 269 1.08 19.16 -10.85
CA MET A 269 0.18 20.23 -10.42
C MET A 269 0.15 21.43 -11.37
N SER A 270 0.61 21.27 -12.61
CA SER A 270 0.84 22.36 -13.56
C SER A 270 1.73 23.49 -13.00
N GLY A 271 2.58 23.20 -12.00
CA GLY A 271 3.45 24.17 -11.36
C GLY A 271 2.72 25.23 -10.54
N LEU A 272 1.54 24.90 -9.99
CA LEU A 272 0.91 25.72 -8.95
C LEU A 272 1.87 25.87 -7.76
N ASP A 273 2.10 27.11 -7.35
CA ASP A 273 2.76 27.37 -6.07
C ASP A 273 1.76 27.10 -4.94
N GLN A 274 2.28 26.68 -3.82
CA GLN A 274 1.46 26.16 -2.75
C GLN A 274 1.93 26.80 -1.45
N ASP A 275 1.20 27.84 -1.03
CA ASP A 275 1.46 28.54 0.22
C ASP A 275 1.35 27.60 1.43
N GLY A 276 2.20 27.83 2.43
CA GLY A 276 2.19 27.14 3.73
C GLY A 276 3.20 25.99 3.86
N GLU A 277 3.32 25.48 5.09
CA GLU A 277 4.12 24.28 5.40
C GLU A 277 3.40 23.03 4.86
N ARG A 278 4.01 22.42 3.84
CA ARG A 278 3.49 21.24 3.14
C ARG A 278 4.59 20.22 2.96
N GLN A 279 4.26 18.95 3.12
CA GLN A 279 5.24 17.87 3.02
C GLN A 279 4.76 16.82 2.02
N PHE A 280 5.63 16.52 1.05
CA PHE A 280 5.50 15.39 0.15
C PHE A 280 6.46 14.28 0.59
N PHE A 281 5.96 13.05 0.67
CA PHE A 281 6.75 11.90 1.09
C PHE A 281 6.19 10.61 0.52
N ASN A 282 7.05 9.63 0.29
CA ASN A 282 6.63 8.29 -0.11
C ASN A 282 6.34 7.47 1.15
N LEU A 283 5.19 6.81 1.19
CA LEU A 283 4.83 5.86 2.25
C LEU A 283 4.93 4.45 1.69
N GLN A 284 5.71 3.58 2.35
CA GLN A 284 5.75 2.17 1.97
C GLN A 284 4.49 1.47 2.48
N MET A 285 3.59 1.09 1.56
CA MET A 285 2.37 0.38 1.91
C MET A 285 2.60 -1.15 1.91
N LEU A 286 1.55 -1.93 1.74
CA LEU A 286 1.66 -3.37 1.59
C LEU A 286 2.42 -3.67 0.31
N ASP A 287 3.29 -4.67 0.40
CA ASP A 287 3.98 -5.22 -0.75
C ASP A 287 3.05 -6.27 -1.39
N ASP A 288 2.82 -6.17 -2.70
CA ASP A 288 2.18 -7.24 -3.49
C ASP A 288 3.22 -8.17 -4.07
N ASN A 289 4.20 -8.50 -3.25
CA ASN A 289 4.85 -9.78 -3.35
C ASN A 289 3.84 -10.88 -2.96
N SER A 290 2.71 -10.96 -3.70
CA SER A 290 2.31 -12.26 -4.23
C SER A 290 3.54 -12.77 -4.97
N LEU A 291 4.39 -13.46 -4.20
CA LEU A 291 5.20 -14.52 -4.76
C LEU A 291 4.17 -15.53 -5.26
N ASP A 292 3.52 -15.22 -6.38
CA ASP A 292 3.03 -16.21 -7.30
C ASP A 292 4.31 -16.96 -7.65
N PHE A 293 4.59 -17.97 -6.84
CA PHE A 293 5.44 -19.06 -7.25
C PHE A 293 4.66 -19.72 -8.38
N GLU A 294 4.63 -19.08 -9.55
CA GLU A 294 4.38 -19.79 -10.78
C GLU A 294 5.49 -20.82 -10.81
N TYR A 295 5.14 -22.03 -10.40
CA TYR A 295 5.96 -23.21 -10.58
C TYR A 295 5.92 -23.56 -12.05
N GLU A 296 6.32 -22.62 -12.92
CA GLU A 296 6.58 -22.92 -14.30
C GLU A 296 7.61 -24.04 -14.28
N ALA A 297 7.18 -25.20 -14.75
CA ALA A 297 8.10 -26.24 -15.11
C ALA A 297 9.04 -25.59 -16.12
N ALA A 298 10.30 -25.38 -15.72
CA ALA A 298 11.34 -24.87 -16.61
C ALA A 298 11.12 -25.52 -17.98
N ALA A 299 10.91 -24.70 -19.02
CA ALA A 299 10.65 -25.21 -20.35
C ALA A 299 11.72 -26.27 -20.63
N ARG A 300 11.30 -27.49 -21.00
CA ARG A 300 12.18 -28.68 -21.14
C ARG A 300 13.38 -28.47 -22.09
N GLU A 301 13.44 -27.33 -22.79
CA GLU A 301 14.48 -26.93 -23.74
C GLU A 301 15.24 -25.65 -23.32
N SER A 302 15.19 -25.25 -22.05
CA SER A 302 15.98 -24.14 -21.54
C SER A 302 17.46 -24.52 -21.40
N SER A 303 18.37 -23.62 -21.79
CA SER A 303 19.81 -23.76 -21.50
C SER A 303 20.16 -23.43 -20.03
N ILE A 304 19.15 -23.17 -19.20
CA ILE A 304 19.28 -22.80 -17.79
C ILE A 304 18.99 -24.06 -16.95
N PRO A 305 19.92 -24.47 -16.07
CA PRO A 305 19.70 -25.65 -15.23
C PRO A 305 18.58 -25.41 -14.20
N ASP A 306 17.67 -26.38 -14.06
CA ASP A 306 16.65 -26.40 -13.01
C ASP A 306 17.25 -26.90 -11.69
N ILE A 307 17.53 -25.96 -10.79
CA ILE A 307 18.18 -26.20 -9.49
C ILE A 307 17.22 -26.04 -8.31
N ARG A 308 15.90 -26.14 -8.55
CA ARG A 308 14.88 -25.98 -7.50
C ARG A 308 14.97 -27.10 -6.46
N ASN A 309 14.88 -26.73 -5.18
CA ASN A 309 14.76 -27.65 -4.05
C ASN A 309 13.29 -27.85 -3.61
N LEU A 310 12.43 -26.85 -3.83
CA LEU A 310 10.98 -26.95 -3.70
C LEU A 310 10.36 -27.15 -5.09
N LEU A 311 9.90 -28.37 -5.37
CA LEU A 311 9.37 -28.75 -6.69
C LEU A 311 7.87 -28.48 -6.83
N TYR A 312 7.15 -28.49 -5.72
CA TYR A 312 5.71 -28.32 -5.67
C TYR A 312 5.28 -27.88 -4.27
N TRP A 313 4.35 -26.92 -4.22
CA TRP A 313 3.68 -26.48 -3.00
C TRP A 313 2.24 -26.12 -3.34
N GLU A 314 1.29 -26.74 -2.66
CA GLU A 314 -0.13 -26.41 -2.74
C GLU A 314 -0.69 -26.38 -1.31
N PRO A 315 -0.94 -25.19 -0.74
CA PRO A 315 -1.53 -25.08 0.59
C PRO A 315 -3.04 -25.36 0.61
N SER A 316 -3.74 -25.27 -0.53
CA SER A 316 -5.18 -25.42 -0.66
C SER A 316 -5.53 -26.65 -1.49
N ILE A 317 -5.55 -27.82 -0.83
CA ILE A 317 -5.86 -29.09 -1.48
C ILE A 317 -7.37 -29.34 -1.46
N GLU A 318 -7.99 -29.41 -2.63
CA GLU A 318 -9.37 -29.89 -2.80
C GLU A 318 -9.37 -31.33 -3.32
N PHE A 319 -9.95 -32.25 -2.55
CA PHE A 319 -10.05 -33.65 -2.95
C PHE A 319 -11.22 -33.87 -3.91
N SER A 320 -11.05 -34.81 -4.84
CA SER A 320 -12.15 -35.29 -5.69
C SER A 320 -13.27 -35.91 -4.84
N GLU A 321 -14.47 -36.11 -5.42
CA GLU A 321 -15.57 -36.85 -4.77
C GLU A 321 -15.14 -38.27 -4.29
N GLU A 322 -14.18 -38.88 -4.97
CA GLU A 322 -13.59 -40.19 -4.61
C GLU A 322 -12.52 -40.11 -3.50
N GLY A 323 -12.26 -38.92 -2.93
CA GLY A 323 -11.27 -38.70 -1.88
C GLY A 323 -9.82 -38.74 -2.36
N THR A 324 -9.56 -38.51 -3.66
CA THR A 324 -8.21 -38.55 -4.24
C THR A 324 -7.75 -37.14 -4.64
N TYR A 325 -6.44 -36.91 -4.58
CA TYR A 325 -5.81 -35.71 -5.09
C TYR A 325 -4.55 -36.10 -5.88
N ARG A 326 -4.45 -35.66 -7.13
CA ARG A 326 -3.33 -35.97 -8.02
C ARG A 326 -2.49 -34.72 -8.24
N VAL A 327 -1.20 -34.84 -7.97
CA VAL A 327 -0.21 -33.80 -8.21
C VAL A 327 0.70 -34.20 -9.37
N ASN A 328 1.00 -33.24 -10.25
CA ASN A 328 2.01 -33.38 -11.29
C ASN A 328 3.04 -32.25 -11.15
N PHE A 329 4.33 -32.58 -11.16
CA PHE A 329 5.43 -31.61 -11.13
C PHE A 329 6.61 -32.15 -11.96
N SER A 330 7.51 -31.26 -12.39
CA SER A 330 8.78 -31.64 -13.01
C SER A 330 9.87 -31.88 -11.96
N THR A 331 10.76 -32.81 -12.23
CA THR A 331 11.97 -33.01 -11.43
C THR A 331 13.05 -31.99 -11.83
N PRO A 332 13.90 -31.55 -10.90
CA PRO A 332 15.02 -30.66 -11.21
C PRO A 332 16.16 -31.43 -11.88
N ASP A 333 17.14 -30.70 -12.37
CA ASP A 333 18.40 -31.24 -12.90
C ASP A 333 19.38 -31.65 -11.78
N THR A 334 19.11 -31.23 -10.53
CA THR A 334 19.89 -31.63 -9.35
C THR A 334 19.51 -33.05 -8.92
N PRO A 335 20.42 -34.04 -9.03
CA PRO A 335 20.14 -35.40 -8.57
C PRO A 335 20.11 -35.42 -7.04
N GLY A 336 19.19 -36.18 -6.46
CA GLY A 336 19.06 -36.19 -5.01
C GLY A 336 17.85 -36.95 -4.52
N GLN A 337 17.81 -37.16 -3.20
CA GLN A 337 16.63 -37.69 -2.53
C GLN A 337 15.72 -36.54 -2.12
N TYR A 338 14.50 -36.54 -2.64
CA TYR A 338 13.49 -35.54 -2.36
C TYR A 338 12.41 -36.11 -1.44
N VAL A 339 11.81 -35.24 -0.64
CA VAL A 339 10.72 -35.59 0.29
C VAL A 339 9.42 -34.93 -0.16
N LEU A 340 8.40 -35.75 -0.36
CA LEU A 340 7.02 -35.31 -0.46
C LEU A 340 6.45 -35.27 0.96
N THR A 341 5.92 -34.12 1.39
CA THR A 341 5.30 -33.98 2.72
C THR A 341 3.86 -33.52 2.53
N ILE A 342 2.92 -34.26 3.13
CA ILE A 342 1.50 -33.86 3.20
C ILE A 342 1.21 -33.54 4.66
N ARG A 343 0.65 -32.35 4.91
CA ARG A 343 0.22 -31.91 6.24
C ARG A 343 -1.24 -31.49 6.16
N GLY A 344 -2.02 -31.89 7.15
CA GLY A 344 -3.41 -31.49 7.28
C GLY A 344 -3.88 -31.58 8.72
N THR A 345 -5.01 -30.96 9.00
CA THR A 345 -5.65 -31.03 10.31
C THR A 345 -7.08 -31.47 10.12
N ASP A 346 -7.50 -32.53 10.81
CA ASP A 346 -8.92 -32.89 10.88
C ASP A 346 -9.66 -31.80 11.68
N PRO A 347 -10.60 -31.04 11.07
CA PRO A 347 -11.29 -29.95 11.75
C PRO A 347 -12.16 -30.43 12.92
N VAL A 348 -12.56 -31.71 12.95
CA VAL A 348 -13.40 -32.28 14.00
C VAL A 348 -12.56 -32.72 15.19
N ASN A 349 -11.49 -33.50 14.95
CA ASN A 349 -10.67 -34.07 16.02
C ASN A 349 -9.41 -33.24 16.36
N ARG A 350 -9.17 -32.13 15.63
CA ARG A 350 -7.93 -31.31 15.71
C ARG A 350 -6.65 -32.15 15.66
N THR A 351 -6.71 -33.29 15.00
CA THR A 351 -5.57 -34.20 14.87
C THR A 351 -4.74 -33.75 13.68
N ASN A 352 -3.45 -33.56 13.90
CA ASN A 352 -2.50 -33.24 12.85
C ASN A 352 -2.12 -34.52 12.12
N MET A 353 -2.32 -34.55 10.80
CA MET A 353 -1.79 -35.58 9.91
C MET A 353 -0.48 -35.08 9.28
N LEU A 354 0.55 -35.92 9.33
CA LEU A 354 1.83 -35.68 8.67
C LEU A 354 2.26 -36.97 7.98
N GLU A 355 2.17 -36.97 6.65
CA GLU A 355 2.66 -38.08 5.82
C GLU A 355 3.90 -37.64 5.06
N LYS A 356 4.86 -38.57 4.92
CA LYS A 356 6.11 -38.34 4.19
C LYS A 356 6.40 -39.50 3.25
N ALA A 357 6.74 -39.17 2.01
CA ALA A 357 7.26 -40.13 1.03
C ALA A 357 8.60 -39.62 0.49
N LEU A 358 9.48 -40.54 0.13
CA LEU A 358 10.80 -40.23 -0.44
C LEU A 358 10.84 -40.71 -1.89
N PHE A 359 11.41 -39.90 -2.77
CA PHE A 359 11.70 -40.29 -4.14
C PHE A 359 13.12 -39.84 -4.53
N LEU A 360 13.69 -40.52 -5.52
CA LEU A 360 15.05 -40.25 -5.98
C LEU A 360 15.00 -39.65 -7.39
N VAL A 361 15.59 -38.48 -7.55
CA VAL A 361 15.90 -37.86 -8.83
C VAL A 361 17.31 -38.30 -9.21
N LYS A 362 17.49 -38.79 -10.44
CA LYS A 362 18.72 -39.41 -10.92
C LYS A 362 19.43 -38.57 -11.94
#